data_AF-A0A7X4FKA4-F1
#
_entry.id   AF-A0A7X4FKA4-F1
#
_cell.length_a   1.000
_cell.length_b   1.000
_cell.length_c   1.000
_cell.angle_alpha   90.00
_cell.angle_beta   90.00
_cell.angle_gamma   90.00
#
_symmetry.space_group_name_H-M   'P 1'
#
loop_
_entity.id
_entity.type
_entity.pdbx_description
1 polymer ?
#
loop_
_entity_poly.entity_id
_entity_poly.type
_entity_poly.pdbx_seq_one_letter_code
_entity_poly.pdbx_strand_id
1 'polypeptide(L)'
;MKLSKVNTTDITDAIRLGCRMMSNVFNEDDNDMPFFGSEVSPNPQLRFSGVHTESHVPGRHLNALLNAEDAAGISVDPNAIEKHANAAFFSYSGPVALPLNRTEVDGPVNSFTTHNVREGFHALYPLVKYRNSDRAREIAENSIRDIFELFKPDTGWDFNRLENEHGIEVRENTFITGIARSIGPLVKYYRATGYGPALELAVILKEKTTREFFLESGAYDRESFGAHTHSTTCVMSSLAQLADLLDDARLLNRVKAFYDNGLWEIRDEIGWVIENSGDDASPDRGEINNTGDIVETALILGRKGYTEYFEDAERITRCHILPSQLRDNSFIEDPPNPHNIDGLRQVADRHLGGFGFPAPYGHAPLGFERISFNTDIVGGGVGSLCEILREAVRTESSIHRVNLHFDLETEHIKVASPYTNDCLRIIVKSPGPLYVRIPTWVDPSDIAVADRFTCSNGYLLISQPPVNTPIEIRFPLIERKIVLKHRTRDIRVRLKGDSVLAMENHGADLTYFDTL
;
A
#
# COMPACT_ATOMS: atom_id res chain seq x y z
N MET A 1 23.18 14.66 0.94
CA MET A 1 22.96 14.69 2.41
C MET A 1 22.16 13.45 2.81
N LYS A 2 22.62 12.68 3.80
CA LYS A 2 21.85 11.54 4.35
C LYS A 2 20.85 12.04 5.39
N LEU A 3 19.63 11.50 5.37
CA LEU A 3 18.60 11.82 6.36
C LEU A 3 18.98 11.31 7.76
N SER A 4 18.62 12.06 8.79
CA SER A 4 19.01 11.74 10.17
C SER A 4 18.13 10.68 10.83
N LYS A 5 16.88 10.54 10.37
CA LYS A 5 15.87 9.63 10.92
C LYS A 5 15.29 8.75 9.80
N VAL A 6 15.79 7.53 9.69
CA VAL A 6 15.32 6.52 8.73
C VAL A 6 14.90 5.27 9.51
N ASN A 7 13.72 4.74 9.21
CA ASN A 7 13.18 3.55 9.86
C ASN A 7 13.40 2.31 8.96
N THR A 8 13.82 1.20 9.56
CA THR A 8 13.94 -0.11 8.88
C THR A 8 13.34 -1.27 9.68
N THR A 9 12.78 -0.99 10.87
CA THR A 9 12.44 -2.04 11.84
C THR A 9 11.12 -1.84 12.58
N ASP A 10 10.56 -0.63 12.67
CA ASP A 10 9.35 -0.36 13.45
C ASP A 10 8.13 -0.10 12.57
N ILE A 11 7.36 -1.15 12.30
CA ILE A 11 6.12 -1.06 11.49
C ILE A 11 5.05 -0.23 12.22
N THR A 12 4.88 -0.43 13.52
CA THR A 12 3.80 0.20 14.29
C THR A 12 4.02 1.72 14.38
N ASP A 13 5.26 2.15 14.58
CA ASP A 13 5.59 3.57 14.59
C ASP A 13 5.42 4.20 13.21
N ALA A 14 5.76 3.49 12.12
CA ALA A 14 5.49 3.97 10.77
C ALA A 14 3.99 4.16 10.51
N ILE A 15 3.14 3.22 10.93
CA ILE A 15 1.68 3.35 10.84
C ILE A 15 1.20 4.57 11.64
N ARG A 16 1.69 4.73 12.88
CA ARG A 16 1.32 5.86 13.76
C ARG A 16 1.66 7.21 13.13
N LEU A 17 2.86 7.33 12.56
CA LEU A 17 3.29 8.58 11.94
C LEU A 17 2.52 8.88 10.65
N GLY A 18 2.17 7.86 9.85
CA GLY A 18 1.30 8.07 8.69
C GLY A 18 -0.12 8.48 9.06
N CYS A 19 -0.69 7.91 10.15
CA CYS A 19 -1.98 8.34 10.70
C CYS A 19 -1.97 9.81 11.12
N ARG A 20 -0.86 10.28 11.67
CA ARG A 20 -0.66 11.69 12.01
C ARG A 20 -0.82 12.59 10.78
N MET A 21 -0.10 12.33 9.68
CA MET A 21 -0.23 13.16 8.47
C MET A 21 -1.67 13.15 7.94
N MET A 22 -2.29 11.97 7.80
CA MET A 22 -3.66 11.85 7.28
C MET A 22 -4.70 12.59 8.15
N SER A 23 -4.41 12.83 9.42
CA SER A 23 -5.26 13.58 10.36
C SER A 23 -5.01 15.09 10.35
N ASN A 24 -4.00 15.58 9.61
CA ASN A 24 -3.57 16.99 9.62
C ASN A 24 -3.58 17.66 8.23
N VAL A 25 -4.16 17.03 7.20
CA VAL A 25 -4.14 17.53 5.81
C VAL A 25 -5.51 17.97 5.30
N PHE A 26 -6.30 18.62 6.15
CA PHE A 26 -7.62 19.20 5.82
C PHE A 26 -7.54 20.68 5.48
N ASN A 27 -8.34 21.15 4.53
CA ASN A 27 -8.44 22.54 4.13
C ASN A 27 -9.52 23.25 4.93
N GLU A 28 -9.13 24.02 5.95
CA GLU A 28 -10.08 24.82 6.75
C GLU A 28 -10.84 25.84 5.90
N ASP A 29 -10.24 26.32 4.80
CA ASP A 29 -10.85 27.31 3.91
C ASP A 29 -11.92 26.66 2.98
N ASP A 30 -12.05 25.33 2.97
CA ASP A 30 -12.98 24.58 2.12
C ASP A 30 -13.66 23.45 2.91
N ASN A 31 -14.33 23.82 4.02
CA ASN A 31 -15.14 22.90 4.84
C ASN A 31 -14.41 21.61 5.25
N ASP A 32 -13.12 21.74 5.60
CA ASP A 32 -12.27 20.61 5.99
C ASP A 32 -12.10 19.53 4.90
N MET A 33 -12.29 19.86 3.61
CA MET A 33 -11.96 18.93 2.54
C MET A 33 -10.47 18.58 2.57
N PRO A 34 -10.09 17.30 2.41
CA PRO A 34 -8.68 16.93 2.45
C PRO A 34 -7.94 17.45 1.22
N PHE A 35 -6.75 17.99 1.43
CA PHE A 35 -5.86 18.35 0.32
C PHE A 35 -5.42 17.09 -0.43
N PHE A 36 -5.24 17.21 -1.75
CA PHE A 36 -4.64 16.15 -2.57
C PHE A 36 -3.19 16.50 -2.92
N GLY A 37 -3.03 17.65 -3.60
CA GLY A 37 -1.75 18.08 -4.13
C GLY A 37 -0.82 18.44 -2.99
N SER A 38 0.38 17.89 -3.02
CA SER A 38 1.45 18.22 -2.09
C SER A 38 2.70 18.58 -2.88
N GLU A 39 3.41 19.57 -2.38
CA GLU A 39 4.78 19.87 -2.77
C GLU A 39 5.52 20.34 -1.51
N VAL A 40 6.77 19.90 -1.33
CA VAL A 40 7.62 20.33 -0.20
C VAL A 40 8.93 20.95 -0.66
N SER A 41 9.20 20.92 -1.97
CA SER A 41 10.29 21.63 -2.64
C SER A 41 10.01 21.63 -4.15
N PRO A 42 10.30 22.72 -4.88
CA PRO A 42 10.82 24.00 -4.39
C PRO A 42 9.73 24.95 -3.88
N ASN A 43 8.44 24.67 -4.09
CA ASN A 43 7.33 25.53 -3.65
C ASN A 43 6.43 24.79 -2.64
N PRO A 44 6.81 24.78 -1.34
CA PRO A 44 6.07 24.05 -0.31
C PRO A 44 4.61 24.51 -0.23
N GLN A 45 3.66 23.60 -0.42
CA GLN A 45 2.22 23.88 -0.35
C GLN A 45 1.36 22.60 -0.36
N LEU A 46 0.14 22.73 0.14
CA LEU A 46 -0.97 21.78 -0.04
C LEU A 46 -2.04 22.40 -0.94
N ARG A 47 -2.64 21.61 -1.85
CA ARG A 47 -3.54 22.10 -2.90
C ARG A 47 -4.75 21.21 -3.13
N PHE A 48 -5.86 21.86 -3.47
CA PHE A 48 -7.04 21.23 -4.04
C PHE A 48 -6.72 20.56 -5.39
N SER A 49 -7.40 19.46 -5.69
CA SER A 49 -7.40 18.86 -7.02
C SER A 49 -8.82 18.53 -7.43
N GLY A 50 -9.27 19.14 -8.53
CA GLY A 50 -10.61 18.89 -9.08
C GLY A 50 -10.83 17.50 -9.68
N VAL A 51 -9.91 16.57 -9.44
CA VAL A 51 -9.94 15.19 -9.90
C VAL A 51 -9.86 14.22 -8.73
N HIS A 52 -9.27 14.61 -7.60
CA HIS A 52 -8.89 13.65 -6.56
C HIS A 52 -9.28 14.06 -5.14
N THR A 53 -9.48 15.35 -4.86
CA THR A 53 -9.67 15.83 -3.47
C THR A 53 -10.83 15.12 -2.78
N GLU A 54 -12.00 15.03 -3.40
CA GLU A 54 -13.19 14.46 -2.74
C GLU A 54 -13.35 12.97 -2.97
N SER A 55 -13.10 12.50 -4.19
CA SER A 55 -13.35 11.11 -4.57
C SER A 55 -12.19 10.15 -4.26
N HIS A 56 -10.96 10.66 -4.09
CA HIS A 56 -9.75 9.83 -4.02
C HIS A 56 -9.15 9.79 -2.62
N VAL A 57 -8.84 10.98 -2.06
CA VAL A 57 -8.11 11.11 -0.78
C VAL A 57 -8.85 10.49 0.40
N PRO A 58 -10.15 10.79 0.66
CA PRO A 58 -10.83 10.22 1.83
C PRO A 58 -10.94 8.70 1.72
N GLY A 59 -11.03 8.15 0.51
CA GLY A 59 -10.98 6.71 0.29
C GLY A 59 -9.69 6.07 0.76
N ARG A 60 -8.56 6.62 0.34
CA ARG A 60 -7.23 6.15 0.78
C ARG A 60 -7.05 6.30 2.28
N HIS A 61 -7.48 7.43 2.85
CA HIS A 61 -7.29 7.72 4.26
C HIS A 61 -8.20 6.91 5.19
N LEU A 62 -9.50 6.80 4.90
CA LEU A 62 -10.43 5.98 5.70
C LEU A 62 -10.02 4.50 5.70
N ASN A 63 -9.63 3.98 4.54
CA ASN A 63 -9.08 2.63 4.44
C ASN A 63 -7.86 2.47 5.35
N ALA A 64 -6.90 3.40 5.32
CA ALA A 64 -5.69 3.31 6.12
C ALA A 64 -5.94 3.49 7.63
N LEU A 65 -6.60 4.58 8.02
CA LEU A 65 -6.82 4.96 9.42
C LEU A 65 -7.62 3.89 10.18
N LEU A 66 -8.70 3.38 9.57
CA LEU A 66 -9.53 2.38 10.23
C LEU A 66 -8.86 0.99 10.27
N ASN A 67 -8.00 0.67 9.30
CA ASN A 67 -7.15 -0.52 9.40
C ASN A 67 -6.02 -0.35 10.42
N ALA A 68 -5.51 0.86 10.64
CA ALA A 68 -4.50 1.13 11.66
C ALA A 68 -5.05 0.93 13.08
N GLU A 69 -6.30 1.34 13.34
CA GLU A 69 -6.99 1.02 14.60
C GLU A 69 -7.08 -0.49 14.82
N ASP A 70 -7.51 -1.24 13.80
CA ASP A 70 -7.73 -2.69 13.86
C ASP A 70 -6.42 -3.49 13.96
N ALA A 71 -5.44 -3.22 13.09
CA ALA A 71 -4.22 -4.00 12.99
C ALA A 71 -3.18 -3.63 14.06
N ALA A 72 -3.08 -2.35 14.40
CA ALA A 72 -2.00 -1.82 15.22
C ALA A 72 -2.47 -1.26 16.57
N GLY A 73 -3.78 -1.25 16.85
CA GLY A 73 -4.33 -0.70 18.09
C GLY A 73 -4.08 0.80 18.26
N ILE A 74 -3.89 1.53 17.16
CA ILE A 74 -3.64 2.98 17.18
C ILE A 74 -4.96 3.70 17.38
N SER A 75 -5.04 4.61 18.35
CA SER A 75 -6.18 5.50 18.50
C SER A 75 -6.09 6.64 17.49
N VAL A 76 -7.00 6.68 16.52
CA VAL A 76 -7.14 7.81 15.59
C VAL A 76 -8.16 8.79 16.15
N ASP A 77 -7.97 10.09 15.92
CA ASP A 77 -8.93 11.12 16.29
C ASP A 77 -10.26 10.91 15.54
N PRO A 78 -11.39 10.71 16.25
CA PRO A 78 -12.71 10.56 15.62
C PRO A 78 -13.07 11.72 14.68
N ASN A 79 -12.60 12.95 14.96
CA ASN A 79 -12.85 14.11 14.12
C ASN A 79 -12.18 13.96 12.74
N ALA A 80 -10.98 13.39 12.67
CA ALA A 80 -10.31 13.12 11.40
C ALA A 80 -11.10 12.08 10.57
N ILE A 81 -11.65 11.05 11.22
CA ILE A 81 -12.51 10.06 10.56
C ILE A 81 -13.79 10.72 10.03
N GLU A 82 -14.42 11.58 10.82
CA GLU A 82 -15.63 12.30 10.42
C GLU A 82 -15.40 13.22 9.22
N LYS A 83 -14.30 14.00 9.22
CA LYS A 83 -13.93 14.87 8.10
C LYS A 83 -13.74 14.08 6.80
N HIS A 84 -13.00 12.96 6.84
CA HIS A 84 -12.84 12.10 5.65
C HIS A 84 -14.16 11.44 5.23
N ALA A 85 -15.00 10.99 6.18
CA ALA A 85 -16.30 10.41 5.87
C ALA A 85 -17.22 11.44 5.19
N ASN A 86 -17.23 12.69 5.68
CA ASN A 86 -17.99 13.77 5.09
C ASN A 86 -17.52 14.08 3.66
N ALA A 87 -16.21 14.15 3.42
CA ALA A 87 -15.65 14.33 2.08
C ALA A 87 -16.04 13.18 1.14
N ALA A 88 -15.95 11.92 1.61
CA ALA A 88 -16.38 10.77 0.82
C ALA A 88 -17.87 10.83 0.50
N PHE A 89 -18.74 11.10 1.47
CA PHE A 89 -20.18 11.22 1.22
C PHE A 89 -20.53 12.39 0.31
N PHE A 90 -19.79 13.49 0.40
CA PHE A 90 -19.94 14.63 -0.50
C PHE A 90 -19.57 14.25 -1.95
N SER A 91 -18.53 13.42 -2.15
CA SER A 91 -18.20 12.89 -3.49
C SER A 91 -19.33 12.08 -4.14
N TYR A 92 -20.22 11.48 -3.32
CA TYR A 92 -21.37 10.70 -3.78
C TYR A 92 -22.70 11.49 -3.76
N SER A 93 -22.67 12.80 -3.51
CA SER A 93 -23.90 13.61 -3.44
C SER A 93 -24.40 14.12 -4.81
N GLY A 94 -23.78 13.67 -5.90
CA GLY A 94 -24.16 14.06 -7.25
C GLY A 94 -25.34 13.27 -7.82
N PRO A 95 -25.58 13.40 -9.15
CA PRO A 95 -26.77 12.84 -9.81
C PRO A 95 -26.75 11.31 -9.99
N VAL A 96 -25.60 10.67 -9.75
CA VAL A 96 -25.41 9.21 -9.79
C VAL A 96 -24.58 8.79 -8.57
N ALA A 97 -24.71 7.55 -8.12
CA ALA A 97 -23.95 7.00 -7.00
C ALA A 97 -22.52 6.60 -7.43
N LEU A 98 -21.79 7.49 -8.09
CA LEU A 98 -20.37 7.31 -8.40
C LEU A 98 -19.54 8.34 -7.60
N PRO A 99 -18.25 8.06 -7.34
CA PRO A 99 -17.40 9.02 -6.64
C PRO A 99 -17.00 10.15 -7.59
N LEU A 100 -17.61 11.31 -7.39
CA LEU A 100 -17.43 12.52 -8.19
C LEU A 100 -16.55 13.55 -7.46
N ASN A 101 -16.11 14.56 -8.20
CA ASN A 101 -15.46 15.74 -7.64
C ASN A 101 -16.13 17.03 -8.12
N ARG A 102 -15.82 18.12 -7.44
CA ARG A 102 -15.86 19.47 -8.02
C ARG A 102 -14.63 19.68 -8.91
N THR A 103 -14.75 20.44 -9.99
CA THR A 103 -13.60 20.83 -10.81
C THR A 103 -12.81 22.00 -10.21
N GLU A 104 -13.47 22.83 -9.42
CA GLU A 104 -12.93 23.96 -8.66
C GLU A 104 -13.64 24.07 -7.31
N VAL A 105 -13.02 24.77 -6.36
CA VAL A 105 -13.63 25.05 -5.04
C VAL A 105 -14.96 25.79 -5.26
N ASP A 106 -15.98 25.45 -4.46
CA ASP A 106 -17.37 25.93 -4.56
C ASP A 106 -18.13 25.57 -5.86
N GLY A 107 -17.53 24.78 -6.75
CA GLY A 107 -18.18 24.26 -7.95
C GLY A 107 -19.20 23.14 -7.68
N PRO A 108 -19.95 22.70 -8.71
CA PRO A 108 -20.85 21.55 -8.60
C PRO A 108 -20.07 20.24 -8.50
N VAL A 109 -20.64 19.26 -7.79
CA VAL A 109 -20.10 17.89 -7.70
C VAL A 109 -20.56 17.09 -8.92
N ASN A 110 -19.84 17.22 -10.03
CA ASN A 110 -20.22 16.63 -11.32
C ASN A 110 -19.04 16.09 -12.16
N SER A 111 -17.82 16.03 -11.63
CA SER A 111 -16.66 15.52 -12.35
C SER A 111 -16.36 14.07 -11.99
N PHE A 112 -16.56 13.15 -12.93
CA PHE A 112 -16.27 11.73 -12.77
C PHE A 112 -14.94 11.37 -13.42
N THR A 113 -14.08 10.67 -12.67
CA THR A 113 -12.88 10.04 -13.24
C THR A 113 -12.94 8.55 -12.96
N THR A 114 -12.89 7.71 -13.99
CA THR A 114 -13.11 6.26 -13.84
C THR A 114 -12.04 5.60 -12.96
N HIS A 115 -10.87 6.24 -12.83
CA HIS A 115 -9.81 5.92 -11.86
C HIS A 115 -10.29 5.83 -10.41
N ASN A 116 -11.17 6.74 -9.97
CA ASN A 116 -11.50 6.95 -8.56
C ASN A 116 -12.57 5.98 -8.02
N VAL A 117 -13.13 5.12 -8.87
CA VAL A 117 -14.10 4.09 -8.44
C VAL A 117 -13.50 3.21 -7.36
N ARG A 118 -12.20 2.86 -7.47
CA ARG A 118 -11.49 2.09 -6.45
C ARG A 118 -11.49 2.84 -5.11
N GLU A 119 -11.07 4.09 -5.10
CA GLU A 119 -10.94 4.88 -3.89
C GLU A 119 -12.29 5.18 -3.24
N GLY A 120 -13.33 5.41 -4.05
CA GLY A 120 -14.70 5.50 -3.59
C GLY A 120 -15.12 4.27 -2.75
N PHE A 121 -14.84 3.05 -3.20
CA PHE A 121 -15.14 1.86 -2.39
C PHE A 121 -14.19 1.67 -1.20
N HIS A 122 -12.94 2.14 -1.29
CA HIS A 122 -12.03 2.19 -0.13
C HIS A 122 -12.50 3.17 0.95
N ALA A 123 -13.33 4.17 0.63
CA ALA A 123 -13.99 4.98 1.65
C ALA A 123 -15.15 4.23 2.32
N LEU A 124 -15.98 3.57 1.52
CA LEU A 124 -17.26 3.03 1.97
C LEU A 124 -17.11 1.72 2.76
N TYR A 125 -16.29 0.77 2.28
CA TYR A 125 -16.15 -0.52 2.95
C TYR A 125 -15.64 -0.41 4.41
N PRO A 126 -14.63 0.40 4.78
CA PRO A 126 -14.14 0.44 6.15
C PRO A 126 -15.14 1.16 7.06
N LEU A 127 -15.91 2.14 6.55
CA LEU A 127 -17.01 2.75 7.28
C LEU A 127 -18.11 1.73 7.60
N VAL A 128 -18.42 0.81 6.69
CA VAL A 128 -19.35 -0.28 6.98
C VAL A 128 -18.74 -1.27 7.98
N LYS A 129 -17.51 -1.75 7.72
CA LYS A 129 -16.85 -2.78 8.52
C LYS A 129 -16.57 -2.35 9.96
N TYR A 130 -16.00 -1.16 10.15
CA TYR A 130 -15.44 -0.72 11.43
C TYR A 130 -16.30 0.31 12.16
N ARG A 131 -17.29 0.91 11.48
CA ARG A 131 -18.19 1.91 12.07
C ARG A 131 -19.67 1.56 11.93
N ASN A 132 -20.02 0.45 11.27
CA ASN A 132 -21.41 0.05 11.02
C ASN A 132 -22.24 1.17 10.38
N SER A 133 -21.66 1.90 9.43
CA SER A 133 -22.34 3.03 8.78
C SER A 133 -23.38 2.56 7.77
N ASP A 134 -24.67 2.71 8.11
CA ASP A 134 -25.79 2.42 7.19
C ASP A 134 -25.75 3.30 5.94
N ARG A 135 -25.40 4.58 6.10
CA ARG A 135 -25.22 5.51 4.98
C ARG A 135 -24.15 5.03 4.00
N ALA A 136 -22.99 4.59 4.50
CA ALA A 136 -21.94 4.06 3.64
C ALA A 136 -22.36 2.77 2.94
N ARG A 137 -23.16 1.92 3.62
CA ARG A 137 -23.74 0.71 3.03
C ARG A 137 -24.66 1.07 1.87
N GLU A 138 -25.64 1.93 2.10
CA GLU A 138 -26.60 2.37 1.08
C GLU A 138 -25.89 2.95 -0.15
N ILE A 139 -24.92 3.85 0.06
CA ILE A 139 -24.15 4.45 -1.04
C ILE A 139 -23.38 3.39 -1.81
N ALA A 140 -22.70 2.44 -1.13
CA ALA A 140 -21.93 1.40 -1.82
C ALA A 140 -22.82 0.47 -2.65
N GLU A 141 -23.97 0.05 -2.12
CA GLU A 141 -24.90 -0.83 -2.82
C GLU A 141 -25.56 -0.13 -4.02
N ASN A 142 -25.91 1.16 -3.87
CA ASN A 142 -26.37 2.00 -4.98
C ASN A 142 -25.28 2.20 -6.03
N SER A 143 -24.03 2.42 -5.62
CA SER A 143 -22.89 2.57 -6.53
C SER A 143 -22.65 1.32 -7.37
N ILE A 144 -22.72 0.14 -6.75
CA ILE A 144 -22.61 -1.14 -7.45
C ILE A 144 -23.75 -1.29 -8.48
N ARG A 145 -24.99 -0.92 -8.12
CA ARG A 145 -26.13 -0.94 -9.04
C ARG A 145 -25.91 -0.01 -10.24
N ASP A 146 -25.49 1.22 -9.99
CA ASP A 146 -25.23 2.21 -11.05
C ASP A 146 -24.09 1.73 -11.97
N ILE A 147 -23.04 1.09 -11.43
CA ILE A 147 -21.98 0.48 -12.24
C ILE A 147 -22.55 -0.64 -13.13
N PHE A 148 -23.43 -1.51 -12.60
CA PHE A 148 -24.07 -2.54 -13.43
C PHE A 148 -24.90 -1.96 -14.58
N GLU A 149 -25.51 -0.80 -14.39
CA GLU A 149 -26.26 -0.11 -15.43
C GLU A 149 -25.34 0.57 -16.45
N LEU A 150 -24.33 1.28 -15.98
CA LEU A 150 -23.54 2.23 -16.76
C LEU A 150 -22.25 1.64 -17.35
N PHE A 151 -21.78 0.49 -16.89
CA PHE A 151 -20.57 -0.16 -17.40
C PHE A 151 -20.87 -1.56 -17.92
N LYS A 152 -20.36 -1.86 -19.12
CA LYS A 152 -20.36 -3.21 -19.70
C LYS A 152 -18.92 -3.62 -20.05
N PRO A 153 -18.47 -4.86 -19.72
CA PRO A 153 -17.09 -5.28 -19.98
C PRO A 153 -16.61 -5.15 -21.42
N ASP A 154 -17.53 -5.33 -22.38
CA ASP A 154 -17.19 -5.36 -23.81
C ASP A 154 -17.26 -3.97 -24.47
N THR A 155 -18.12 -3.08 -23.97
CA THR A 155 -18.34 -1.75 -24.57
C THR A 155 -17.88 -0.59 -23.70
N GLY A 156 -17.43 -0.84 -22.47
CA GLY A 156 -17.00 0.18 -21.53
C GLY A 156 -18.16 0.90 -20.84
N TRP A 157 -17.90 2.15 -20.45
CA TRP A 157 -18.88 3.03 -19.80
C TRP A 157 -19.83 3.67 -20.82
N ASP A 158 -21.08 3.86 -20.42
CA ASP A 158 -22.05 4.65 -21.16
C ASP A 158 -21.86 6.15 -20.88
N PHE A 159 -20.84 6.75 -21.51
CA PHE A 159 -20.54 8.17 -21.35
C PHE A 159 -21.65 9.07 -21.89
N ASN A 160 -22.38 8.64 -22.92
CA ASN A 160 -23.50 9.41 -23.44
C ASN A 160 -24.59 9.59 -22.38
N ARG A 161 -24.90 8.54 -21.62
CA ARG A 161 -25.86 8.61 -20.51
C ARG A 161 -25.32 9.47 -19.37
N LEU A 162 -24.05 9.29 -18.97
CA LEU A 162 -23.41 10.12 -17.93
C LEU A 162 -23.43 11.62 -18.28
N GLU A 163 -23.03 11.97 -19.49
CA GLU A 163 -22.91 13.37 -19.92
C GLU A 163 -24.27 14.00 -20.22
N ASN A 164 -25.11 13.34 -21.03
CA ASN A 164 -26.34 13.96 -21.53
C ASN A 164 -27.54 13.81 -20.60
N GLU A 165 -27.67 12.69 -19.89
CA GLU A 165 -28.80 12.45 -18.98
C GLU A 165 -28.51 12.92 -17.55
N HIS A 166 -27.25 12.85 -17.11
CA HIS A 166 -26.85 13.20 -15.75
C HIS A 166 -26.01 14.47 -15.62
N GLY A 167 -25.54 15.07 -16.73
CA GLY A 167 -24.76 16.32 -16.68
C GLY A 167 -23.38 16.17 -16.03
N ILE A 168 -22.78 14.98 -16.16
CA ILE A 168 -21.49 14.64 -15.56
C ILE A 168 -20.36 14.88 -16.56
N GLU A 169 -19.32 15.57 -16.14
CA GLU A 169 -18.07 15.68 -16.91
C GLU A 169 -17.23 14.44 -16.68
N VAL A 170 -16.91 13.70 -17.75
CA VAL A 170 -16.19 12.42 -17.62
C VAL A 170 -14.74 12.55 -18.06
N ARG A 171 -13.83 12.03 -17.22
CA ARG A 171 -12.44 11.77 -17.54
C ARG A 171 -12.23 10.27 -17.64
N GLU A 172 -12.06 9.79 -18.86
CA GLU A 172 -11.86 8.38 -19.13
C GLU A 172 -10.43 7.93 -18.85
N ASN A 173 -10.32 6.77 -18.20
CA ASN A 173 -9.10 5.97 -18.10
C ASN A 173 -9.31 4.63 -18.80
N THR A 174 -8.23 3.97 -19.22
CA THR A 174 -8.28 2.61 -19.76
C THR A 174 -8.84 1.62 -18.73
N PHE A 175 -9.24 0.42 -19.15
CA PHE A 175 -9.79 -0.58 -18.24
C PHE A 175 -8.90 -0.86 -17.01
N ILE A 176 -7.59 -1.08 -17.22
CA ILE A 176 -6.61 -1.33 -16.15
C ILE A 176 -6.38 -0.09 -15.29
N THR A 177 -6.31 1.10 -15.90
CA THR A 177 -6.06 2.36 -15.17
C THR A 177 -7.33 2.95 -14.52
N GLY A 178 -8.50 2.40 -14.84
CA GLY A 178 -9.82 2.77 -14.34
C GLY A 178 -10.47 1.68 -13.50
N ILE A 179 -11.63 1.17 -13.96
CA ILE A 179 -12.55 0.35 -13.16
C ILE A 179 -11.95 -0.99 -12.66
N ALA A 180 -10.99 -1.61 -13.37
CA ALA A 180 -10.38 -2.87 -12.92
C ALA A 180 -9.74 -2.75 -11.52
N ARG A 181 -9.28 -1.55 -11.17
CA ARG A 181 -8.69 -1.22 -9.87
C ARG A 181 -9.69 -1.43 -8.70
N SER A 182 -10.99 -1.49 -8.98
CA SER A 182 -12.04 -1.69 -7.96
C SER A 182 -12.21 -3.15 -7.51
N ILE A 183 -11.58 -4.14 -8.16
CA ILE A 183 -11.67 -5.56 -7.77
C ILE A 183 -11.34 -5.75 -6.27
N GLY A 184 -10.23 -5.18 -5.80
CA GLY A 184 -9.77 -5.30 -4.42
C GLY A 184 -10.76 -4.75 -3.40
N PRO A 185 -11.17 -3.47 -3.46
CA PRO A 185 -12.15 -2.94 -2.52
C PRO A 185 -13.54 -3.59 -2.62
N LEU A 186 -13.96 -4.09 -3.79
CA LEU A 186 -15.20 -4.90 -3.90
C LEU A 186 -15.08 -6.23 -3.14
N VAL A 187 -13.91 -6.90 -3.21
CA VAL A 187 -13.59 -8.07 -2.38
C VAL A 187 -13.63 -7.73 -0.89
N LYS A 188 -13.04 -6.60 -0.49
CA LYS A 188 -13.07 -6.13 0.91
C LYS A 188 -14.50 -5.85 1.38
N TYR A 189 -15.31 -5.23 0.53
CA TYR A 189 -16.73 -4.97 0.81
C TYR A 189 -17.52 -6.26 0.99
N TYR A 190 -17.39 -7.21 0.06
CA TYR A 190 -18.04 -8.52 0.18
C TYR A 190 -17.61 -9.26 1.46
N ARG A 191 -16.31 -9.28 1.79
CA ARG A 191 -15.81 -9.88 3.04
C ARG A 191 -16.45 -9.26 4.29
N ALA A 192 -16.71 -7.96 4.26
CA ALA A 192 -17.30 -7.24 5.40
C ALA A 192 -18.82 -7.41 5.51
N THR A 193 -19.53 -7.61 4.40
CA THR A 193 -21.00 -7.48 4.37
C THR A 193 -21.75 -8.71 3.88
N GLY A 194 -21.09 -9.59 3.13
CA GLY A 194 -21.74 -10.67 2.38
C GLY A 194 -22.58 -10.20 1.20
N TYR A 195 -22.49 -8.92 0.78
CA TYR A 195 -23.30 -8.37 -0.31
C TYR A 195 -22.91 -8.98 -1.67
N GLY A 196 -23.68 -9.98 -2.11
CA GLY A 196 -23.42 -10.78 -3.31
C GLY A 196 -23.08 -9.97 -4.57
N PRO A 197 -23.80 -8.89 -4.91
CA PRO A 197 -23.51 -8.09 -6.11
C PRO A 197 -22.11 -7.47 -6.13
N ALA A 198 -21.48 -7.21 -4.97
CA ALA A 198 -20.09 -6.76 -4.93
C ALA A 198 -19.12 -7.85 -5.44
N LEU A 199 -19.33 -9.10 -5.03
CA LEU A 199 -18.53 -10.23 -5.50
C LEU A 199 -18.80 -10.51 -6.99
N GLU A 200 -20.06 -10.43 -7.42
CA GLU A 200 -20.43 -10.58 -8.83
C GLU A 200 -19.69 -9.58 -9.72
N LEU A 201 -19.71 -8.30 -9.35
CA LEU A 201 -18.98 -7.25 -10.09
C LEU A 201 -17.47 -7.51 -10.08
N ALA A 202 -16.89 -7.91 -8.94
CA ALA A 202 -15.47 -8.25 -8.85
C ALA A 202 -15.10 -9.42 -9.79
N VAL A 203 -15.95 -10.44 -9.89
CA VAL A 203 -15.76 -11.58 -10.80
C VAL A 203 -15.84 -11.15 -12.26
N ILE A 204 -16.83 -10.33 -12.64
CA ILE A 204 -16.97 -9.80 -14.00
C ILE A 204 -15.71 -9.03 -14.43
N LEU A 205 -15.21 -8.16 -13.55
CA LEU A 205 -13.99 -7.40 -13.80
C LEU A 205 -12.77 -8.33 -13.88
N LYS A 206 -12.67 -9.34 -13.00
CA LYS A 206 -11.60 -10.35 -13.06
C LYS A 206 -11.59 -11.10 -14.39
N GLU A 207 -12.74 -11.53 -14.91
CA GLU A 207 -12.81 -12.31 -16.17
C GLU A 207 -12.18 -11.54 -17.33
N LYS A 208 -12.52 -10.25 -17.47
CA LYS A 208 -11.90 -9.38 -18.49
C LYS A 208 -10.40 -9.23 -18.22
N THR A 209 -10.01 -8.95 -16.98
CA THR A 209 -8.61 -8.77 -16.58
C THR A 209 -7.73 -9.99 -16.94
N THR A 210 -8.18 -11.21 -16.64
CA THR A 210 -7.40 -12.44 -16.90
C THR A 210 -7.43 -12.92 -18.35
N ARG A 211 -8.44 -12.48 -19.11
CA ARG A 211 -8.59 -12.79 -20.53
C ARG A 211 -7.68 -11.92 -21.40
N GLU A 212 -7.49 -10.66 -21.02
CA GLU A 212 -6.88 -9.65 -21.89
C GLU A 212 -5.52 -9.14 -21.39
N PHE A 213 -5.24 -9.18 -20.07
CA PHE A 213 -4.05 -8.53 -19.49
C PHE A 213 -3.17 -9.50 -18.70
N PHE A 214 -3.73 -10.16 -17.69
CA PHE A 214 -3.00 -11.11 -16.82
C PHE A 214 -3.04 -12.53 -17.42
N LEU A 215 -2.38 -12.68 -18.58
CA LEU A 215 -2.32 -13.92 -19.37
C LEU A 215 -1.51 -15.03 -18.66
N GLU A 216 -1.58 -16.27 -19.17
CA GLU A 216 -0.89 -17.44 -18.58
C GLU A 216 0.62 -17.27 -18.53
N SER A 217 1.18 -16.56 -19.50
CA SER A 217 2.62 -16.26 -19.54
C SER A 217 3.06 -15.36 -18.38
N GLY A 218 2.15 -14.60 -17.79
CA GLY A 218 2.48 -13.56 -16.83
C GLY A 218 3.28 -12.41 -17.42
N ALA A 219 3.30 -12.24 -18.75
CA ALA A 219 4.06 -11.17 -19.40
C ALA A 219 3.43 -9.79 -19.13
N TYR A 220 4.29 -8.78 -19.02
CA TYR A 220 3.88 -7.38 -18.99
C TYR A 220 4.01 -6.76 -20.37
N ASP A 221 3.05 -5.92 -20.74
CA ASP A 221 3.08 -5.11 -21.94
C ASP A 221 2.60 -3.68 -21.62
N ARG A 222 3.48 -2.70 -21.80
CA ARG A 222 3.18 -1.29 -21.50
C ARG A 222 2.04 -0.77 -22.36
N GLU A 223 1.93 -1.19 -23.63
CA GLU A 223 0.90 -0.68 -24.53
C GLU A 223 -0.50 -1.09 -24.06
N SER A 224 -0.66 -2.35 -23.65
CA SER A 224 -1.92 -2.88 -23.13
C SER A 224 -2.25 -2.35 -21.73
N PHE A 225 -1.30 -2.38 -20.80
CA PHE A 225 -1.55 -2.03 -19.40
C PHE A 225 -1.64 -0.51 -19.17
N GLY A 226 -1.02 0.29 -20.05
CA GLY A 226 -0.85 1.72 -19.89
C GLY A 226 0.39 2.08 -19.07
N ALA A 227 0.76 3.37 -19.12
CA ALA A 227 2.01 3.84 -18.51
C ALA A 227 1.94 4.07 -17.00
N HIS A 228 0.75 4.11 -16.39
CA HIS A 228 0.60 4.32 -14.94
C HIS A 228 0.71 3.00 -14.17
N THR A 229 1.93 2.67 -13.75
CA THR A 229 2.33 1.35 -13.21
C THR A 229 1.59 0.94 -11.93
N HIS A 230 1.20 1.91 -11.08
CA HIS A 230 0.41 1.64 -9.88
C HIS A 230 -0.93 1.01 -10.21
N SER A 231 -1.52 1.29 -11.37
CA SER A 231 -2.74 0.61 -11.78
C SER A 231 -2.52 -0.89 -12.01
N THR A 232 -1.36 -1.24 -12.58
CA THR A 232 -0.96 -2.63 -12.82
C THR A 232 -0.73 -3.39 -11.52
N THR A 233 0.07 -2.84 -10.60
CA THR A 233 0.40 -3.47 -9.31
C THR A 233 -0.85 -3.59 -8.42
N CYS A 234 -1.70 -2.56 -8.41
CA CYS A 234 -2.99 -2.57 -7.70
C CYS A 234 -3.94 -3.67 -8.20
N VAL A 235 -4.07 -3.83 -9.53
CA VAL A 235 -4.92 -4.89 -10.10
C VAL A 235 -4.33 -6.27 -9.77
N MET A 236 -3.01 -6.44 -9.83
CA MET A 236 -2.34 -7.67 -9.40
C MET A 236 -2.67 -8.02 -7.94
N SER A 237 -2.50 -7.08 -7.00
CA SER A 237 -2.87 -7.28 -5.59
C SER A 237 -4.36 -7.59 -5.43
N SER A 238 -5.22 -6.91 -6.17
CA SER A 238 -6.66 -7.15 -6.15
C SER A 238 -7.05 -8.56 -6.62
N LEU A 239 -6.39 -9.09 -7.66
CA LEU A 239 -6.57 -10.47 -8.11
C LEU A 239 -6.07 -11.47 -7.05
N ALA A 240 -4.96 -11.17 -6.37
CA ALA A 240 -4.46 -11.99 -5.27
C ALA A 240 -5.48 -12.07 -4.12
N GLN A 241 -6.06 -10.93 -3.75
CA GLN A 241 -7.11 -10.84 -2.72
C GLN A 241 -8.37 -11.62 -3.12
N LEU A 242 -8.79 -11.55 -4.39
CA LEU A 242 -9.92 -12.32 -4.90
C LEU A 242 -9.63 -13.83 -4.90
N ALA A 243 -8.43 -14.23 -5.33
CA ALA A 243 -8.00 -15.63 -5.30
C ALA A 243 -7.98 -16.19 -3.87
N ASP A 244 -7.49 -15.41 -2.91
CA ASP A 244 -7.50 -15.76 -1.49
C ASP A 244 -8.93 -15.90 -0.94
N LEU A 245 -9.83 -14.97 -1.29
CA LEU A 245 -11.25 -15.04 -0.90
C LEU A 245 -11.94 -16.30 -1.44
N LEU A 246 -11.72 -16.64 -2.70
CA LEU A 246 -12.41 -17.75 -3.38
C LEU A 246 -11.71 -19.10 -3.22
N ASP A 247 -10.53 -19.11 -2.60
CA ASP A 247 -9.59 -20.25 -2.61
C ASP A 247 -9.30 -20.76 -4.05
N ASP A 248 -9.20 -19.82 -5.00
CA ASP A 248 -8.99 -20.11 -6.43
C ASP A 248 -7.50 -20.25 -6.74
N ALA A 249 -7.00 -21.49 -6.69
CA ALA A 249 -5.61 -21.80 -7.03
C ALA A 249 -5.25 -21.46 -8.49
N ARG A 250 -6.19 -21.48 -9.44
CA ARG A 250 -5.90 -21.14 -10.83
C ARG A 250 -5.66 -19.65 -10.98
N LEU A 251 -6.49 -18.83 -10.35
CA LEU A 251 -6.30 -17.38 -10.33
C LEU A 251 -5.02 -17.01 -9.57
N LEU A 252 -4.74 -17.65 -8.43
CA LEU A 252 -3.50 -17.41 -7.70
C LEU A 252 -2.26 -17.73 -8.55
N ASN A 253 -2.30 -18.82 -9.34
CA ASN A 253 -1.21 -19.15 -10.26
C ASN A 253 -1.04 -18.11 -11.38
N ARG A 254 -2.12 -17.47 -11.86
CA ARG A 254 -2.02 -16.33 -12.80
C ARG A 254 -1.31 -15.15 -12.17
N VAL A 255 -1.69 -14.81 -10.93
CA VAL A 255 -1.03 -13.73 -10.16
C VAL A 255 0.45 -14.04 -9.97
N LYS A 256 0.78 -15.27 -9.53
CA LYS A 256 2.16 -15.72 -9.35
C LYS A 256 2.96 -15.64 -10.65
N ALA A 257 2.41 -16.09 -11.77
CA ALA A 257 3.08 -16.01 -13.06
C ALA A 257 3.42 -14.56 -13.45
N PHE A 258 2.51 -13.61 -13.21
CA PHE A 258 2.80 -12.19 -13.45
C PHE A 258 3.84 -11.64 -12.47
N TYR A 259 3.74 -11.99 -11.19
CA TYR A 259 4.70 -11.58 -10.14
C TYR A 259 6.13 -12.03 -10.47
N ASP A 260 6.28 -13.25 -10.97
CA ASP A 260 7.59 -13.86 -11.26
C ASP A 260 8.18 -13.43 -12.61
N ASN A 261 7.34 -12.92 -13.51
CA ASN A 261 7.73 -12.57 -14.88
C ASN A 261 7.49 -11.08 -15.13
N GLY A 262 6.31 -10.69 -15.59
CA GLY A 262 6.01 -9.35 -16.10
C GLY A 262 6.25 -8.22 -15.11
N LEU A 263 6.06 -8.46 -13.80
CA LEU A 263 6.35 -7.46 -12.78
C LEU A 263 7.82 -6.99 -12.82
N TRP A 264 8.77 -7.87 -13.15
CA TRP A 264 10.21 -7.54 -13.25
C TRP A 264 10.58 -6.59 -14.37
N GLU A 265 9.66 -6.30 -15.31
CA GLU A 265 9.84 -5.24 -16.31
C GLU A 265 9.68 -3.84 -15.70
N ILE A 266 9.07 -3.73 -14.50
CA ILE A 266 8.78 -2.44 -13.84
C ILE A 266 9.27 -2.34 -12.40
N ARG A 267 9.54 -3.47 -11.72
CA ARG A 267 10.10 -3.49 -10.36
C ARG A 267 11.60 -3.77 -10.33
N ASP A 268 12.22 -3.38 -9.23
CA ASP A 268 13.56 -3.83 -8.85
C ASP A 268 13.54 -4.90 -7.72
N GLU A 269 14.75 -5.28 -7.31
CA GLU A 269 15.05 -6.29 -6.30
C GLU A 269 14.59 -5.91 -4.88
N ILE A 270 14.36 -4.62 -4.60
CA ILE A 270 13.80 -4.12 -3.34
C ILE A 270 12.33 -3.70 -3.46
N GLY A 271 11.69 -4.02 -4.59
CA GLY A 271 10.27 -3.77 -4.84
C GLY A 271 9.94 -2.30 -5.15
N TRP A 272 10.94 -1.48 -5.45
CA TRP A 272 10.71 -0.15 -5.98
C TRP A 272 10.21 -0.25 -7.42
N VAL A 273 9.27 0.63 -7.79
CA VAL A 273 8.66 0.72 -9.12
C VAL A 273 8.52 2.19 -9.50
N ILE A 274 8.88 2.52 -10.73
CA ILE A 274 8.67 3.86 -11.31
C ILE A 274 7.17 4.19 -11.36
N GLU A 275 6.74 5.40 -10.98
CA GLU A 275 5.31 5.81 -10.98
C GLU A 275 4.69 5.74 -12.39
N ASN A 276 5.48 6.14 -13.39
CA ASN A 276 5.04 6.20 -14.77
C ASN A 276 6.13 5.64 -15.69
N SER A 277 5.78 4.64 -16.51
CA SER A 277 6.72 4.01 -17.45
C SER A 277 6.71 4.68 -18.84
N GLY A 278 6.15 5.88 -18.97
CA GLY A 278 6.17 6.67 -20.20
C GLY A 278 7.59 7.11 -20.59
N ASP A 279 7.80 7.48 -21.84
CA ASP A 279 9.13 7.78 -22.36
C ASP A 279 9.73 9.06 -21.75
N ASP A 280 8.90 10.05 -21.43
CA ASP A 280 9.30 11.32 -20.82
C ASP A 280 9.24 11.31 -19.28
N ALA A 281 8.92 10.17 -18.66
CA ALA A 281 8.79 10.07 -17.21
C ALA A 281 10.18 10.14 -16.53
N SER A 282 10.24 10.84 -15.39
CA SER A 282 11.47 10.88 -14.59
C SER A 282 11.83 9.47 -14.13
N PRO A 283 13.01 8.95 -14.49
CA PRO A 283 13.34 7.55 -14.29
C PRO A 283 13.49 7.18 -12.82
N ASP A 284 13.82 8.14 -11.96
CA ASP A 284 14.04 7.92 -10.52
C ASP A 284 12.78 8.24 -9.67
N ARG A 285 11.65 8.57 -10.30
CA ARG A 285 10.41 8.92 -9.59
C ARG A 285 9.52 7.69 -9.41
N GLY A 286 9.62 7.04 -8.26
CA GLY A 286 8.76 5.92 -7.88
C GLY A 286 7.44 6.36 -7.24
N GLU A 287 6.62 5.41 -6.79
CA GLU A 287 5.45 5.66 -5.95
C GLU A 287 5.25 4.51 -4.95
N ILE A 288 5.09 4.83 -3.66
CA ILE A 288 5.07 3.79 -2.61
C ILE A 288 3.93 2.79 -2.75
N ASN A 289 2.80 3.20 -3.34
CA ASN A 289 1.63 2.35 -3.44
C ASN A 289 1.92 1.12 -4.31
N ASN A 290 2.78 1.26 -5.34
CA ASN A 290 3.27 0.11 -6.10
C ASN A 290 3.96 -0.91 -5.21
N THR A 291 4.91 -0.43 -4.41
CA THR A 291 5.68 -1.27 -3.50
C THR A 291 4.78 -1.91 -2.45
N GLY A 292 3.79 -1.18 -1.94
CA GLY A 292 2.75 -1.71 -1.06
C GLY A 292 1.96 -2.85 -1.68
N ASP A 293 1.43 -2.65 -2.90
CA ASP A 293 0.66 -3.67 -3.63
C ASP A 293 1.50 -4.93 -3.94
N ILE A 294 2.80 -4.78 -4.22
CA ILE A 294 3.73 -5.91 -4.39
C ILE A 294 3.85 -6.69 -3.08
N VAL A 295 4.05 -6.00 -1.95
CA VAL A 295 4.16 -6.66 -0.65
C VAL A 295 2.86 -7.36 -0.27
N GLU A 296 1.71 -6.72 -0.43
CA GLU A 296 0.41 -7.36 -0.17
C GLU A 296 0.24 -8.66 -0.99
N THR A 297 0.67 -8.64 -2.26
CA THR A 297 0.65 -9.83 -3.12
C THR A 297 1.61 -10.93 -2.61
N ALA A 298 2.83 -10.55 -2.26
CA ALA A 298 3.85 -11.46 -1.73
C ALA A 298 3.40 -12.16 -0.44
N LEU A 299 2.73 -11.41 0.45
CA LEU A 299 2.15 -11.93 1.68
C LEU A 299 1.07 -12.99 1.40
N ILE A 300 0.18 -12.74 0.44
CA ILE A 300 -0.86 -13.70 0.05
C ILE A 300 -0.24 -14.97 -0.57
N LEU A 301 0.76 -14.83 -1.45
CA LEU A 301 1.49 -15.96 -2.03
C LEU A 301 2.17 -16.80 -0.94
N GLY A 302 2.84 -16.13 0.01
CA GLY A 302 3.46 -16.74 1.18
C GLY A 302 2.46 -17.54 2.01
N ARG A 303 1.32 -16.93 2.33
CA ARG A 303 0.23 -17.55 3.09
C ARG A 303 -0.34 -18.80 2.39
N LYS A 304 -0.37 -18.80 1.06
CA LYS A 304 -0.87 -19.91 0.22
C LYS A 304 0.18 -21.00 -0.07
N GLY A 305 1.32 -20.97 0.61
CA GLY A 305 2.29 -22.06 0.63
C GLY A 305 3.59 -21.79 -0.11
N TYR A 306 3.69 -20.68 -0.84
CA TYR A 306 4.93 -20.23 -1.49
C TYR A 306 5.76 -19.39 -0.52
N THR A 307 6.27 -20.03 0.53
CA THR A 307 6.85 -19.37 1.70
C THR A 307 8.03 -18.44 1.41
N GLU A 308 8.71 -18.62 0.28
CA GLU A 308 9.78 -17.76 -0.21
C GLU A 308 9.33 -16.29 -0.41
N TYR A 309 8.06 -16.03 -0.74
CA TYR A 309 7.57 -14.66 -0.93
C TYR A 309 7.45 -13.88 0.38
N PHE A 310 7.45 -14.54 1.55
CA PHE A 310 7.60 -13.81 2.81
C PHE A 310 8.99 -13.18 2.96
N GLU A 311 10.03 -13.76 2.35
CA GLU A 311 11.35 -13.10 2.29
C GLU A 311 11.28 -11.85 1.41
N ASP A 312 10.61 -11.91 0.26
CA ASP A 312 10.44 -10.75 -0.61
C ASP A 312 9.64 -9.65 0.12
N ALA A 313 8.54 -10.00 0.77
CA ALA A 313 7.76 -9.09 1.61
C ALA A 313 8.62 -8.42 2.70
N GLU A 314 9.43 -9.19 3.44
CA GLU A 314 10.31 -8.66 4.47
C GLU A 314 11.39 -7.73 3.89
N ARG A 315 12.06 -8.15 2.81
CA ARG A 315 13.08 -7.35 2.12
C ARG A 315 12.52 -6.03 1.63
N ILE A 316 11.40 -6.06 0.91
CA ILE A 316 10.77 -4.85 0.36
C ILE A 316 10.35 -3.90 1.49
N THR A 317 9.80 -4.44 2.58
CA THR A 317 9.40 -3.64 3.74
C THR A 317 10.59 -2.91 4.37
N ARG A 318 11.70 -3.62 4.62
CA ARG A 318 12.89 -3.05 5.26
C ARG A 318 13.72 -2.16 4.33
N CYS A 319 13.77 -2.48 3.04
CA CYS A 319 14.65 -1.82 2.08
C CYS A 319 14.00 -0.62 1.39
N HIS A 320 12.67 -0.58 1.26
CA HIS A 320 11.99 0.48 0.54
C HIS A 320 10.82 1.11 1.31
N ILE A 321 9.85 0.30 1.81
CA ILE A 321 8.66 0.88 2.47
C ILE A 321 9.04 1.71 3.69
N LEU A 322 9.63 1.11 4.73
CA LEU A 322 9.93 1.83 5.97
C LEU A 322 10.91 2.99 5.78
N PRO A 323 11.99 2.86 4.97
CA PRO A 323 12.94 3.95 4.74
C PRO A 323 12.35 5.15 4.00
N SER A 324 11.36 4.93 3.13
CA SER A 324 10.75 5.98 2.30
C SER A 324 9.72 6.85 3.03
N GLN A 325 9.49 6.63 4.33
CA GLN A 325 8.62 7.50 5.11
C GLN A 325 9.33 8.81 5.46
N LEU A 326 8.65 9.96 5.28
CA LEU A 326 9.15 11.25 5.74
C LEU A 326 9.12 11.35 7.26
N ARG A 327 10.28 11.10 7.88
CA ARG A 327 10.47 11.17 9.34
C ARG A 327 11.38 12.32 9.78
N ASP A 328 12.04 12.93 8.82
CA ASP A 328 12.89 14.11 8.98
C ASP A 328 12.45 15.17 7.97
N ASN A 329 11.73 16.18 8.47
CA ASN A 329 11.19 17.29 7.67
C ASN A 329 12.04 18.57 7.79
N SER A 330 13.25 18.50 8.35
CA SER A 330 14.06 19.69 8.64
C SER A 330 14.53 20.45 7.38
N PHE A 331 14.41 19.83 6.20
CA PHE A 331 14.74 20.44 4.91
C PHE A 331 13.58 21.19 4.27
N ILE A 332 12.38 21.12 4.86
CA ILE A 332 11.17 21.77 4.34
C ILE A 332 11.04 23.13 5.00
N GLU A 333 11.13 24.20 4.22
CA GLU A 333 10.91 25.56 4.67
C GLU A 333 9.44 25.94 4.48
N ASP A 334 8.78 26.48 5.51
CA ASP A 334 7.41 26.96 5.35
C ASP A 334 7.36 28.19 4.43
N PRO A 335 6.39 28.24 3.48
CA PRO A 335 6.31 29.33 2.52
C PRO A 335 5.77 30.62 3.18
N PRO A 336 6.05 31.81 2.61
CA PRO A 336 5.37 33.03 3.02
C PRO A 336 3.84 32.92 2.85
N ASN A 337 3.07 33.32 3.87
CA ASN A 337 1.61 33.23 3.85
C ASN A 337 0.91 34.55 4.27
N PRO A 338 1.06 35.65 3.50
CA PRO A 338 0.50 36.96 3.85
C PRO A 338 -1.03 37.03 3.81
N HIS A 339 -1.66 36.11 3.08
CA HIS A 339 -3.12 36.04 2.90
C HIS A 339 -3.78 34.98 3.79
N ASN A 340 -2.99 34.33 4.66
CA ASN A 340 -3.46 33.31 5.59
C ASN A 340 -4.20 32.13 4.91
N ILE A 341 -3.76 31.73 3.72
CA ILE A 341 -4.29 30.59 2.94
C ILE A 341 -3.91 29.30 3.67
N ASP A 342 -4.87 28.41 3.96
CA ASP A 342 -4.63 27.23 4.79
C ASP A 342 -3.59 26.26 4.20
N GLY A 343 -3.63 26.08 2.87
CA GLY A 343 -2.67 25.23 2.15
C GLY A 343 -1.20 25.68 2.25
N LEU A 344 -0.93 26.87 2.77
CA LEU A 344 0.41 27.41 3.01
C LEU A 344 0.80 27.41 4.51
N ARG A 345 -0.08 26.97 5.42
CA ARG A 345 0.19 26.94 6.86
C ARG A 345 0.90 25.64 7.26
N GLN A 346 2.00 25.77 8.00
CA GLN A 346 2.68 24.64 8.66
C GLN A 346 2.95 23.46 7.70
N VAL A 347 3.32 23.77 6.45
CA VAL A 347 3.55 22.78 5.40
C VAL A 347 4.57 21.74 5.86
N ALA A 348 5.66 22.16 6.48
CA ALA A 348 6.68 21.23 6.98
C ALA A 348 6.11 20.22 7.99
N ASP A 349 5.36 20.70 8.99
CA ASP A 349 4.80 19.87 10.06
C ASP A 349 3.66 18.95 9.55
N ARG A 350 2.80 19.47 8.67
CA ARG A 350 1.65 18.71 8.12
C ARG A 350 2.08 17.53 7.25
N HIS A 351 3.27 17.57 6.65
CA HIS A 351 3.81 16.45 5.86
C HIS A 351 4.53 15.37 6.68
N LEU A 352 4.85 15.61 7.95
CA LEU A 352 5.58 14.64 8.77
C LEU A 352 4.78 13.33 8.91
N GLY A 353 5.37 12.23 8.45
CA GLY A 353 4.76 10.90 8.34
C GLY A 353 4.37 10.48 6.93
N GLY A 354 4.53 11.37 5.95
CA GLY A 354 4.12 11.13 4.57
C GLY A 354 4.93 10.06 3.85
N PHE A 355 4.31 9.51 2.81
CA PHE A 355 4.95 8.77 1.76
C PHE A 355 4.75 9.51 0.44
N GLY A 356 5.71 9.41 -0.47
CA GLY A 356 5.74 10.23 -1.66
C GLY A 356 6.23 9.48 -2.89
N PHE A 357 7.02 10.18 -3.70
CA PHE A 357 7.57 9.66 -4.95
C PHE A 357 9.08 9.48 -4.89
N PRO A 358 9.60 8.55 -4.06
CA PRO A 358 11.02 8.42 -3.81
C PRO A 358 11.77 7.76 -4.97
N ALA A 359 13.07 8.02 -5.03
CA ALA A 359 14.02 7.12 -5.68
C ALA A 359 14.36 5.95 -4.76
N PRO A 360 14.94 4.84 -5.26
CA PRO A 360 15.31 3.69 -4.42
C PRO A 360 16.20 4.06 -3.21
N TYR A 361 17.01 5.11 -3.36
CA TYR A 361 18.03 5.53 -2.39
C TYR A 361 17.65 6.76 -1.55
N GLY A 362 16.56 7.49 -1.86
CA GLY A 362 16.26 8.77 -1.21
C GLY A 362 15.01 9.52 -1.68
N HIS A 363 14.67 10.59 -0.97
CA HIS A 363 13.50 11.43 -1.28
C HIS A 363 13.69 12.41 -2.45
N ALA A 364 14.93 12.65 -2.89
CA ALA A 364 15.23 13.55 -3.99
C ALA A 364 15.71 12.75 -5.23
N PRO A 365 14.80 12.46 -6.18
CA PRO A 365 15.17 11.80 -7.43
C PRO A 365 16.13 12.66 -8.25
N LEU A 366 17.16 12.02 -8.83
CA LEU A 366 18.13 12.74 -9.65
C LEU A 366 17.49 13.34 -10.90
N GLY A 367 17.82 14.60 -11.19
CA GLY A 367 17.29 15.32 -12.35
C GLY A 367 15.82 15.74 -12.20
N PHE A 368 15.22 15.59 -11.02
CA PHE A 368 13.87 16.02 -10.75
C PHE A 368 13.85 16.97 -9.54
N GLU A 369 13.56 18.24 -9.79
CA GLU A 369 13.67 19.29 -8.76
C GLU A 369 12.56 19.22 -7.70
N ARG A 370 11.41 18.60 -8.04
CA ARG A 370 10.22 18.60 -7.20
C ARG A 370 10.22 17.41 -6.24
N ILE A 371 10.02 17.68 -4.95
CA ILE A 371 9.77 16.68 -3.92
C ILE A 371 8.32 16.79 -3.45
N SER A 372 7.61 15.67 -3.35
CA SER A 372 6.19 15.66 -3.03
C SER A 372 5.77 14.41 -2.29
N PHE A 373 4.82 14.59 -1.38
CA PHE A 373 4.22 13.56 -0.54
C PHE A 373 2.70 13.68 -0.69
N ASN A 374 2.20 13.43 -1.90
CA ASN A 374 0.76 13.53 -2.17
C ASN A 374 -0.01 12.71 -1.13
N THR A 375 -1.09 13.29 -0.63
CA THR A 375 -1.73 12.81 0.59
C THR A 375 -2.31 11.41 0.42
N ASP A 376 -2.83 11.10 -0.77
CA ASP A 376 -3.39 9.79 -1.13
C ASP A 376 -2.39 8.63 -1.01
N ILE A 377 -1.11 8.90 -1.28
CA ILE A 377 0.00 7.93 -1.22
C ILE A 377 0.23 7.46 0.22
N VAL A 378 0.04 8.36 1.19
CA VAL A 378 0.19 8.04 2.61
C VAL A 378 -0.78 6.94 3.02
N GLY A 379 -2.02 7.02 2.54
CA GLY A 379 -3.05 6.01 2.82
C GLY A 379 -2.70 4.63 2.26
N GLY A 380 -2.13 4.55 1.05
CA GLY A 380 -1.73 3.25 0.49
C GLY A 380 -0.53 2.64 1.22
N GLY A 381 0.50 3.45 1.54
CA GLY A 381 1.65 2.99 2.34
C GLY A 381 1.24 2.48 3.72
N VAL A 382 0.41 3.23 4.45
CA VAL A 382 -0.10 2.82 5.78
C VAL A 382 -1.02 1.61 5.69
N GLY A 383 -1.89 1.53 4.68
CA GLY A 383 -2.74 0.36 4.46
C GLY A 383 -1.92 -0.91 4.26
N SER A 384 -0.86 -0.85 3.45
CA SER A 384 0.05 -1.99 3.23
C SER A 384 0.80 -2.37 4.50
N LEU A 385 1.26 -1.40 5.29
CA LEU A 385 1.88 -1.65 6.60
C LEU A 385 0.94 -2.37 7.58
N CYS A 386 -0.37 -2.11 7.52
CA CYS A 386 -1.34 -2.86 8.32
C CYS A 386 -1.40 -4.33 7.91
N GLU A 387 -1.37 -4.64 6.61
CA GLU A 387 -1.34 -6.03 6.14
C GLU A 387 -0.01 -6.73 6.50
N ILE A 388 1.12 -6.03 6.39
CA ILE A 388 2.43 -6.52 6.85
C ILE A 388 2.37 -6.86 8.35
N LEU A 389 1.78 -5.99 9.17
CA LEU A 389 1.67 -6.20 10.62
C LEU A 389 0.84 -7.44 10.96
N ARG A 390 -0.31 -7.62 10.28
CA ARG A 390 -1.17 -8.81 10.46
C ARG A 390 -0.49 -10.11 10.05
N GLU A 391 0.34 -10.06 9.01
CA GLU A 391 1.03 -11.24 8.49
C GLU A 391 2.34 -11.54 9.20
N ALA A 392 2.99 -10.54 9.79
CA ALA A 392 4.26 -10.72 10.49
C ALA A 392 4.19 -11.88 11.49
N VAL A 393 3.12 -11.92 12.27
CA VAL A 393 2.81 -13.02 13.18
C VAL A 393 1.33 -13.37 13.15
N ARG A 394 1.02 -14.63 12.82
CA ARG A 394 -0.36 -15.16 12.81
C ARG A 394 -0.56 -16.22 13.87
N THR A 395 -1.72 -16.20 14.49
CA THR A 395 -2.19 -17.28 15.36
C THR A 395 -3.57 -17.75 14.88
N GLU A 396 -3.66 -18.99 14.41
CA GLU A 396 -4.90 -19.59 13.92
C GLU A 396 -5.08 -20.98 14.52
N SER A 397 -6.24 -21.25 15.14
CA SER A 397 -6.52 -22.55 15.77
C SER A 397 -5.38 -23.03 16.69
N SER A 398 -4.83 -22.11 17.50
CA SER A 398 -3.67 -22.33 18.38
C SER A 398 -2.35 -22.64 17.66
N ILE A 399 -2.23 -22.47 16.35
CA ILE A 399 -0.97 -22.58 15.62
C ILE A 399 -0.35 -21.19 15.52
N HIS A 400 0.89 -21.03 16.00
CA HIS A 400 1.64 -19.78 15.93
C HIS A 400 2.59 -19.79 14.74
N ARG A 401 2.54 -18.74 13.90
CA ARG A 401 3.44 -18.55 12.75
C ARG A 401 4.12 -17.20 12.84
N VAL A 402 5.44 -17.20 12.86
CA VAL A 402 6.27 -15.99 12.67
C VAL A 402 6.74 -16.00 11.22
N ASN A 403 6.08 -15.20 10.38
CA ASN A 403 6.36 -15.13 8.95
C ASN A 403 7.40 -14.05 8.64
N LEU A 404 7.36 -12.92 9.33
CA LEU A 404 8.30 -11.81 9.17
C LEU A 404 9.02 -11.56 10.49
N HIS A 405 10.33 -11.30 10.45
CA HIS A 405 11.17 -11.19 11.65
C HIS A 405 11.20 -9.77 12.21
N PHE A 406 10.06 -9.15 12.47
CA PHE A 406 9.96 -7.83 13.12
C PHE A 406 9.74 -7.94 14.63
N ASP A 407 10.12 -6.90 15.38
CA ASP A 407 9.72 -6.77 16.78
C ASP A 407 8.20 -6.60 16.84
N LEU A 408 7.51 -7.52 17.51
CA LEU A 408 6.06 -7.51 17.60
C LEU A 408 5.59 -8.23 18.85
N GLU A 409 4.50 -7.75 19.43
CA GLU A 409 3.85 -8.42 20.56
C GLU A 409 2.35 -8.48 20.33
N THR A 410 1.80 -9.69 20.37
CA THR A 410 0.36 -9.95 20.37
C THR A 410 -0.05 -10.55 21.72
N GLU A 411 -1.34 -10.83 21.91
CA GLU A 411 -1.82 -11.56 23.09
C GLU A 411 -1.23 -12.99 23.19
N HIS A 412 -0.82 -13.58 22.05
CA HIS A 412 -0.39 -14.98 21.96
C HIS A 412 1.13 -15.16 21.91
N ILE A 413 1.87 -14.16 21.46
CA ILE A 413 3.29 -14.32 21.16
C ILE A 413 4.01 -12.98 21.19
N LYS A 414 5.24 -12.98 21.66
CA LYS A 414 6.17 -11.85 21.61
C LYS A 414 7.39 -12.26 20.80
N VAL A 415 7.76 -11.44 19.83
CA VAL A 415 8.92 -11.63 18.95
C VAL A 415 9.86 -10.44 19.14
N ALA A 416 11.13 -10.73 19.40
CA ALA A 416 12.21 -9.76 19.34
C ALA A 416 13.12 -10.12 18.16
N SER A 417 13.28 -9.17 17.25
CA SER A 417 13.89 -9.37 15.93
C SER A 417 15.42 -9.55 16.03
N PRO A 418 16.03 -10.41 15.19
CA PRO A 418 17.49 -10.48 15.05
C PRO A 418 18.10 -9.23 14.39
N TYR A 419 17.29 -8.31 13.86
CA TYR A 419 17.77 -7.03 13.30
C TYR A 419 17.93 -5.94 14.36
N THR A 420 17.33 -6.11 15.54
CA THR A 420 17.38 -5.19 16.67
C THR A 420 17.96 -5.82 17.94
N ASN A 421 18.20 -7.13 17.92
CA ASN A 421 18.73 -7.94 19.01
C ASN A 421 19.78 -8.93 18.50
N ASP A 422 20.57 -9.53 19.41
CA ASP A 422 21.63 -10.49 19.05
C ASP A 422 21.13 -11.81 18.43
N CYS A 423 19.84 -12.10 18.53
CA CYS A 423 19.18 -13.29 17.97
C CYS A 423 17.68 -13.07 17.84
N LEU A 424 16.99 -13.97 17.12
CA LEU A 424 15.55 -14.02 17.10
C LEU A 424 15.06 -14.64 18.42
N ARG A 425 14.37 -13.86 19.25
CA ARG A 425 13.83 -14.34 20.53
C ARG A 425 12.30 -14.37 20.47
N ILE A 426 11.71 -15.50 20.83
CA ILE A 426 10.26 -15.69 20.79
C ILE A 426 9.77 -16.15 22.15
N ILE A 427 8.70 -15.52 22.66
CA ILE A 427 7.97 -15.98 23.85
C ILE A 427 6.56 -16.34 23.40
N VAL A 428 6.23 -17.62 23.44
CA VAL A 428 4.88 -18.12 23.18
C VAL A 428 4.06 -18.00 24.47
N LYS A 429 2.94 -17.28 24.45
CA LYS A 429 2.11 -16.97 25.63
C LYS A 429 0.93 -17.93 25.82
N SER A 430 0.54 -18.64 24.76
CA SER A 430 -0.53 -19.64 24.76
C SER A 430 -0.05 -20.97 24.17
N PRO A 431 -0.55 -22.14 24.60
CA PRO A 431 -0.13 -23.43 24.06
C PRO A 431 -0.43 -23.56 22.55
N GLY A 432 0.49 -24.18 21.82
CA GLY A 432 0.37 -24.32 20.37
C GLY A 432 1.70 -24.61 19.67
N PRO A 433 1.72 -25.31 18.52
CA PRO A 433 2.95 -25.44 17.75
C PRO A 433 3.42 -24.08 17.21
N LEU A 434 4.74 -23.88 17.19
CA LEU A 434 5.38 -22.67 16.69
C LEU A 434 6.10 -22.97 15.36
N TYR A 435 5.72 -22.24 14.32
CA TYR A 435 6.39 -22.20 13.04
C TYR A 435 7.13 -20.87 12.89
N VAL A 436 8.42 -20.91 12.60
CA VAL A 436 9.25 -19.72 12.38
C VAL A 436 9.84 -19.78 10.99
N ARG A 437 9.58 -18.78 10.15
CA ARG A 437 10.13 -18.74 8.79
C ARG A 437 11.65 -18.80 8.85
N ILE A 438 12.24 -19.65 8.01
CA ILE A 438 13.67 -19.72 7.75
C ILE A 438 13.93 -18.91 6.47
N PRO A 439 14.73 -17.82 6.53
CA PRO A 439 15.14 -17.10 5.34
C PRO A 439 15.89 -18.01 4.36
N THR A 440 15.70 -17.81 3.07
CA THR A 440 16.26 -18.65 1.99
C THR A 440 17.79 -18.65 1.96
N TRP A 441 18.41 -17.62 2.54
CA TRP A 441 19.85 -17.49 2.68
C TRP A 441 20.42 -18.15 3.95
N VAL A 442 19.58 -18.70 4.84
CA VAL A 442 20.00 -19.48 6.02
C VAL A 442 20.05 -20.96 5.67
N ASP A 443 21.22 -21.58 5.81
CA ASP A 443 21.30 -23.05 5.81
C ASP A 443 20.68 -23.58 7.11
N PRO A 444 19.71 -24.53 7.05
CA PRO A 444 19.18 -25.17 8.24
C PRO A 444 20.23 -25.74 9.21
N SER A 445 21.43 -26.12 8.73
CA SER A 445 22.51 -26.59 9.61
C SER A 445 23.13 -25.49 10.49
N ASP A 446 22.98 -24.22 10.10
CA ASP A 446 23.52 -23.07 10.83
C ASP A 446 22.56 -22.55 11.91
N ILE A 447 21.35 -23.13 12.00
CA ILE A 447 20.35 -22.74 12.99
C ILE A 447 20.67 -23.37 14.33
N ALA A 448 20.92 -22.53 15.34
CA ALA A 448 21.06 -22.93 16.72
C ALA A 448 19.81 -22.55 17.54
N VAL A 449 19.15 -23.56 18.11
CA VAL A 449 18.04 -23.42 19.06
C VAL A 449 18.15 -24.54 20.10
N ALA A 450 17.83 -24.24 21.36
CA ALA A 450 17.93 -25.22 22.45
C ALA A 450 16.81 -26.28 22.39
N ASP A 451 15.63 -25.86 21.93
CA ASP A 451 14.46 -26.72 21.77
C ASP A 451 14.59 -27.68 20.59
N ARG A 452 13.93 -28.84 20.70
CA ARG A 452 13.85 -29.79 19.59
C ARG A 452 12.97 -29.21 18.48
N PHE A 453 13.51 -29.16 17.27
CA PHE A 453 12.81 -28.65 16.10
C PHE A 453 12.90 -29.61 14.90
N THR A 454 12.08 -29.33 13.89
CA THR A 454 12.18 -29.91 12.54
C THR A 454 12.08 -28.80 11.50
N CYS A 455 12.65 -29.00 10.32
CA CYS A 455 12.53 -28.04 9.22
C CYS A 455 11.66 -28.63 8.12
N SER A 456 10.67 -27.87 7.64
CA SER A 456 9.82 -28.27 6.51
C SER A 456 9.20 -27.04 5.85
N ASN A 457 9.18 -27.03 4.51
CA ASN A 457 8.55 -26.00 3.69
C ASN A 457 8.91 -24.56 4.13
N GLY A 458 10.20 -24.27 4.27
CA GLY A 458 10.67 -22.93 4.66
C GLY A 458 10.43 -22.54 6.13
N TYR A 459 10.00 -23.45 7.00
CA TYR A 459 9.78 -23.19 8.42
C TYR A 459 10.61 -24.11 9.32
N LEU A 460 11.07 -23.53 10.43
CA LEU A 460 11.46 -24.22 11.64
C LEU A 460 10.20 -24.46 12.48
N LEU A 461 9.93 -25.71 12.83
CA LEU A 461 8.78 -26.13 13.63
C LEU A 461 9.24 -26.65 14.99
N ILE A 462 8.74 -26.00 16.04
CA ILE A 462 8.76 -26.51 17.42
C ILE A 462 7.33 -26.96 17.75
N SER A 463 7.10 -28.27 17.84
CA SER A 463 5.75 -28.83 18.00
C SER A 463 5.13 -28.54 19.37
N GLN A 464 5.94 -28.38 20.41
CA GLN A 464 5.52 -28.12 21.79
C GLN A 464 6.47 -27.08 22.42
N PRO A 465 6.38 -25.79 22.01
CA PRO A 465 7.23 -24.75 22.56
C PRO A 465 6.90 -24.52 24.04
N PRO A 466 7.90 -24.20 24.88
CA PRO A 466 7.64 -23.84 26.26
C PRO A 466 6.85 -22.53 26.33
N VAL A 467 5.76 -22.53 27.10
CA VAL A 467 4.91 -21.34 27.28
C VAL A 467 5.55 -20.39 28.28
N ASN A 468 5.49 -19.09 28.00
CA ASN A 468 6.06 -17.99 28.81
C ASN A 468 7.56 -18.11 29.08
N THR A 469 8.27 -18.90 28.27
CA THR A 469 9.73 -19.04 28.32
C THR A 469 10.33 -18.54 27.01
N PRO A 470 11.43 -17.77 27.05
CA PRO A 470 12.12 -17.35 25.83
C PRO A 470 12.72 -18.54 25.08
N ILE A 471 12.42 -18.61 23.79
CA ILE A 471 13.08 -19.46 22.80
C ILE A 471 14.04 -18.56 22.01
N GLU A 472 15.34 -18.90 22.03
CA GLU A 472 16.35 -18.18 21.27
C GLU A 472 16.73 -18.98 20.02
N ILE A 473 16.55 -18.36 18.85
CA ILE A 473 16.90 -18.92 17.55
C ILE A 473 18.01 -18.07 16.96
N ARG A 474 19.16 -18.70 16.70
CA ARG A 474 20.36 -18.04 16.19
C ARG A 474 20.66 -18.53 14.78
N PHE A 475 20.82 -17.59 13.86
CA PHE A 475 21.36 -17.78 12.52
C PHE A 475 22.07 -16.48 12.11
N PRO A 476 23.13 -16.53 11.28
CA PRO A 476 23.93 -15.35 10.97
C PRO A 476 23.22 -14.43 9.97
N LEU A 477 22.98 -13.16 10.30
CA LEU A 477 22.57 -12.18 9.28
C LEU A 477 23.74 -11.90 8.32
N ILE A 478 23.78 -12.61 7.19
CA ILE A 478 24.89 -12.53 6.24
C ILE A 478 24.91 -11.21 5.48
N GLU A 479 26.11 -10.72 5.13
CA GLU A 479 26.26 -9.61 4.20
C GLU A 479 26.19 -10.11 2.75
N ARG A 480 25.39 -9.45 1.92
CA ARG A 480 25.24 -9.76 0.48
C ARG A 480 25.37 -8.48 -0.34
N LYS A 481 25.84 -8.61 -1.58
CA LYS A 481 25.79 -7.52 -2.56
C LYS A 481 24.76 -7.88 -3.62
N ILE A 482 23.86 -6.94 -3.91
CA ILE A 482 22.90 -7.04 -5.01
C ILE A 482 23.06 -5.80 -5.91
N VAL A 483 22.48 -5.87 -7.10
CA VAL A 483 22.41 -4.76 -8.04
C VAL A 483 20.93 -4.56 -8.33
N LEU A 484 20.43 -3.34 -8.13
CA LEU A 484 19.08 -2.97 -8.54
C LEU A 484 19.10 -2.68 -10.02
N LYS A 485 18.26 -3.37 -10.78
CA LYS A 485 18.04 -3.05 -12.20
C LYS A 485 17.16 -1.82 -12.28
N HIS A 486 17.76 -0.69 -12.64
CA HIS A 486 17.05 0.57 -12.82
C HIS A 486 17.09 0.98 -14.29
N ARG A 487 16.05 1.68 -14.77
CA ARG A 487 15.82 1.96 -16.20
C ARG A 487 17.02 2.57 -16.92
N THR A 488 17.80 3.38 -16.21
CA THR A 488 18.92 4.15 -16.77
C THR A 488 20.29 3.69 -16.31
N ARG A 489 20.39 2.83 -15.28
CA ARG A 489 21.65 2.49 -14.61
C ARG A 489 21.48 1.31 -13.67
N ASP A 490 22.61 0.74 -13.26
CA ASP A 490 22.67 -0.21 -12.15
C ASP A 490 22.89 0.53 -10.84
N ILE A 491 22.19 0.13 -9.77
CA ILE A 491 22.39 0.68 -8.42
C ILE A 491 22.93 -0.44 -7.52
N ARG A 492 24.17 -0.31 -7.05
CA ARG A 492 24.74 -1.33 -6.15
C ARG A 492 24.18 -1.17 -4.74
N VAL A 493 23.90 -2.30 -4.08
CA VAL A 493 23.41 -2.34 -2.71
C VAL A 493 24.16 -3.39 -1.92
N ARG A 494 24.53 -3.07 -0.68
CA ARG A 494 25.01 -4.03 0.30
C ARG A 494 23.93 -4.26 1.36
N LEU A 495 23.45 -5.49 1.45
CA LEU A 495 22.47 -5.94 2.43
C LEU A 495 23.16 -6.64 3.59
N LYS A 496 22.50 -6.64 4.76
CA LYS A 496 22.74 -7.57 5.88
C LYS A 496 21.42 -8.25 6.22
N GLY A 497 21.34 -9.56 5.98
CA GLY A 497 20.05 -10.25 5.86
C GLY A 497 19.21 -9.59 4.76
N ASP A 498 18.05 -9.07 5.15
CA ASP A 498 17.08 -8.38 4.29
C ASP A 498 16.98 -6.87 4.58
N SER A 499 18.00 -6.27 5.23
CA SER A 499 18.10 -4.82 5.45
C SER A 499 19.27 -4.22 4.67
N VAL A 500 19.11 -3.00 4.15
CA VAL A 500 20.20 -2.26 3.50
C VAL A 500 21.20 -1.76 4.54
N LEU A 501 22.49 -2.00 4.31
CA LEU A 501 23.60 -1.37 5.03
C LEU A 501 24.07 -0.11 4.31
N ALA A 502 24.29 -0.22 3.01
CA ALA A 502 24.77 0.86 2.17
C ALA A 502 24.25 0.70 0.73
N MET A 503 24.02 1.83 0.06
CA MET A 503 23.49 1.88 -1.30
C MET A 503 24.19 2.98 -2.10
N GLU A 504 24.47 2.70 -3.37
CA GLU A 504 24.92 3.73 -4.30
C GLU A 504 23.77 4.74 -4.52
N ASN A 505 24.08 6.04 -4.38
CA ASN A 505 23.09 7.12 -4.52
C ASN A 505 23.45 8.13 -5.61
N HIS A 506 24.57 7.89 -6.31
CA HIS A 506 25.10 8.73 -7.38
C HIS A 506 25.19 10.24 -7.02
N GLY A 507 25.48 10.55 -5.76
CA GLY A 507 25.62 11.93 -5.28
C GLY A 507 24.30 12.65 -4.98
N ALA A 508 23.18 11.93 -4.91
CA ALA A 508 21.88 12.51 -4.55
C ALA A 508 21.83 13.03 -3.10
N ASP A 509 20.87 13.93 -2.87
CA ASP A 509 20.51 14.44 -1.55
C ASP A 509 19.33 13.68 -0.92
N LEU A 510 19.10 13.91 0.37
CA LEU A 510 18.02 13.31 1.16
C LEU A 510 17.97 11.78 1.06
N THR A 511 19.14 11.14 1.22
CA THR A 511 19.31 9.69 1.05
C THR A 511 19.04 8.91 2.33
N TYR A 512 18.60 7.65 2.18
CA TYR A 512 18.19 6.78 3.29
C TYR A 512 19.38 6.07 3.96
N PHE A 513 20.36 5.67 3.16
CA PHE A 513 21.40 4.72 3.57
C PHE A 513 22.79 5.35 3.49
N ASP A 514 23.77 4.68 4.12
CA ASP A 514 25.16 5.03 3.90
C ASP A 514 25.54 4.81 2.43
N THR A 515 26.45 5.64 1.93
CA THR A 515 26.93 5.52 0.54
C THR A 515 27.95 4.40 0.42
N LEU A 516 27.90 3.65 -0.69
CA LEU A 516 28.86 2.60 -1.02
C LEU A 516 30.25 3.11 -1.41
#